data_AF-G4HH00-F1
#
_entry.id   AF-G4HH00-F1
#
_cell.length_a   1.000
_cell.length_b   1.000
_cell.length_c   1.000
_cell.angle_alpha   90.00
_cell.angle_beta   90.00
_cell.angle_gamma   90.00
#
_symmetry.space_group_name_H-M   'P 1'
#
loop_
_entity.id
_entity.type
_entity.pdbx_description
1 polymer ?
#
loop_
_entity_poly.entity_id
_entity_poly.type
_entity_poly.pdbx_seq_one_letter_code
_entity_poly.pdbx_strand_id
1 'polypeptide(L)'
;MEPTKTGEPRFDLTAGRLQGWTGPDGEQGGSCGISVTIEPLTSDARNTIIAYLTDHPLELYSLLAGREAPWLAGFVPSPLPGEGEGVPCTCGREACGQAAAVLDAARQKLAAEPLQLLALLGLPREALLAGVFDAWAKAVPPRPGGTAGDAATRVKEKGPSGPSPGEWVAEAAAEGRLHRPGPQLGELAVPLSPPPPGELGPAGDWAGLLPGVSGVTQALGLIARAASERAEQKRRRIEQP
;
A
#
# COMPACT_ATOMS: atom_id res chain seq x y z
N MET A 1 -33.89 19.99 -36.46
CA MET A 1 -32.51 19.46 -36.35
C MET A 1 -32.48 18.62 -35.09
N GLU A 2 -32.65 17.31 -35.24
CA GLU A 2 -32.52 16.38 -34.12
C GLU A 2 -31.04 16.28 -33.71
N PRO A 3 -30.71 16.33 -32.41
CA PRO A 3 -29.36 16.05 -31.97
C PRO A 3 -29.05 14.58 -32.29
N THR A 4 -28.09 14.39 -33.20
CA THR A 4 -27.53 13.08 -33.51
C THR A 4 -27.10 12.44 -32.20
N LYS A 5 -27.57 11.22 -31.93
CA LYS A 5 -27.14 10.44 -30.75
C LYS A 5 -25.63 10.32 -30.77
N THR A 6 -24.96 11.15 -29.98
CA THR A 6 -23.52 11.09 -29.76
C THR A 6 -23.24 9.77 -29.06
N GLY A 7 -22.54 8.85 -29.73
CA GLY A 7 -22.08 7.61 -29.10
C GLY A 7 -21.24 7.93 -27.87
N GLU A 8 -21.32 7.07 -26.86
CA GLU A 8 -20.58 7.21 -25.61
C GLU A 8 -19.07 7.28 -25.91
N PRO A 9 -18.33 8.26 -25.34
CA PRO A 9 -16.91 8.40 -25.59
C PRO A 9 -16.14 7.22 -25.01
N ARG A 10 -15.32 6.58 -25.84
CA ARG A 10 -14.43 5.47 -25.44
C ARG A 10 -12.99 5.90 -25.57
N PHE A 11 -12.15 5.43 -24.67
CA PHE A 11 -10.73 5.78 -24.67
C PHE A 11 -9.90 4.78 -23.90
N ASP A 12 -8.65 4.67 -24.33
CA ASP A 12 -7.59 3.89 -23.71
C ASP A 12 -6.51 4.83 -23.16
N LEU A 13 -6.11 4.54 -21.93
CA LEU A 13 -5.05 5.23 -21.21
C LEU A 13 -3.87 4.27 -21.08
N THR A 14 -2.77 4.59 -21.77
CA THR A 14 -1.50 3.86 -21.68
C THR A 14 -0.41 4.81 -21.25
N ALA A 15 0.69 4.32 -20.65
CA ALA A 15 1.77 5.19 -20.18
C ALA A 15 2.22 6.18 -21.27
N GLY A 16 2.09 7.48 -20.99
CA GLY A 16 2.44 8.57 -21.90
C GLY A 16 1.49 8.80 -23.08
N ARG A 17 0.33 8.13 -23.16
CA ARG A 17 -0.58 8.29 -24.31
C ARG A 17 -2.06 8.05 -23.97
N LEU A 18 -2.90 8.98 -24.38
CA LEU A 18 -4.35 8.84 -24.45
C LEU A 18 -4.76 8.60 -25.91
N GLN A 19 -5.54 7.56 -26.16
CA GLN A 19 -6.25 7.36 -27.43
C GLN A 19 -7.74 7.32 -27.15
N GLY A 20 -8.55 7.99 -27.95
CA GLY A 20 -10.00 7.90 -27.77
C GLY A 20 -10.77 8.07 -29.06
N TRP A 21 -12.00 7.58 -29.05
CA TRP A 21 -12.86 7.53 -30.22
C TRP A 21 -14.33 7.63 -29.83
N THR A 22 -15.12 8.12 -30.77
CA THR A 22 -16.59 8.19 -30.67
C THR A 22 -17.18 7.62 -31.95
N GLY A 23 -18.07 6.64 -31.83
CA GLY A 23 -18.78 6.04 -32.97
C GLY A 23 -19.80 5.00 -32.52
N PRO A 24 -20.82 4.69 -33.35
CA PRO A 24 -21.73 3.58 -33.07
C PRO A 24 -20.98 2.25 -33.13
N ASP A 25 -21.39 1.28 -32.29
CA ASP A 25 -20.98 -0.12 -32.42
C ASP A 25 -21.50 -0.67 -33.75
N GLY A 26 -20.70 -0.57 -34.80
CA GLY A 26 -21.04 -1.06 -36.13
C GLY A 26 -20.55 -0.14 -37.25
N GLU A 27 -19.76 -0.74 -38.14
CA GLU A 27 -19.03 -0.28 -39.33
C GLU A 27 -19.60 0.82 -40.27
N GLN A 28 -20.68 1.55 -39.97
CA GLN A 28 -21.31 2.46 -40.94
C GLN A 28 -21.51 3.92 -40.50
N GLY A 29 -21.01 4.32 -39.33
CA GLY A 29 -20.87 5.74 -38.96
C GLY A 29 -19.41 6.05 -38.64
N GLY A 30 -18.76 6.87 -39.47
CA GLY A 30 -17.32 7.16 -39.38
C GLY A 30 -16.88 7.51 -37.95
N SER A 31 -16.04 6.67 -37.36
CA SER A 31 -15.49 6.88 -36.03
C SER A 31 -14.46 8.01 -36.07
N CYS A 32 -14.71 9.07 -35.30
CA CYS A 32 -13.73 10.12 -35.07
C CYS A 32 -12.87 9.73 -33.88
N GLY A 33 -11.55 9.93 -33.99
CA GLY A 33 -10.60 9.58 -32.95
C GLY A 33 -9.54 10.66 -32.72
N ILE A 34 -8.99 10.66 -31.52
CA ILE A 34 -7.90 11.53 -31.07
C ILE A 34 -6.76 10.70 -30.49
N SER A 35 -5.54 11.25 -30.59
CA SER A 35 -4.35 10.70 -29.94
C SER A 35 -3.58 11.86 -29.31
N VAL A 36 -3.41 11.80 -27.99
CA VAL A 36 -2.68 12.80 -27.20
C VAL A 36 -1.43 12.15 -26.61
N THR A 37 -0.28 12.74 -26.88
CA THR A 37 0.98 12.37 -26.22
C THR A 37 1.06 13.12 -24.89
N ILE A 38 1.41 12.40 -23.83
CA ILE A 38 1.49 12.93 -22.47
C ILE A 38 2.93 12.85 -22.01
N GLU A 39 3.48 13.98 -21.58
CA GLU A 39 4.83 14.03 -21.07
C GLU A 39 4.91 13.34 -19.71
N PRO A 40 5.91 12.47 -19.50
CA PRO A 40 6.09 11.81 -18.21
C PRO A 40 6.57 12.80 -17.16
N LEU A 41 6.30 12.49 -15.88
CA LEU A 41 6.85 13.25 -14.75
C LEU A 41 8.38 13.27 -14.80
N THR A 42 8.95 14.43 -14.52
CA THR A 42 10.40 14.59 -14.31
C THR A 42 10.86 13.76 -13.11
N SER A 43 12.14 13.39 -13.07
CA SER A 43 12.71 12.66 -11.93
C SER A 43 12.51 13.40 -10.60
N ASP A 44 12.59 14.73 -10.61
CA ASP A 44 12.40 15.57 -9.43
C ASP A 44 10.96 15.52 -8.91
N ALA A 45 9.97 15.62 -9.80
CA ALA A 45 8.56 15.52 -9.44
C ALA A 45 8.21 14.11 -8.90
N ARG A 46 8.76 13.06 -9.51
CA ARG A 46 8.60 11.67 -9.02
C ARG A 46 9.14 11.52 -7.61
N ASN A 47 10.36 12.01 -7.37
CA ASN A 47 11.00 11.90 -6.06
C ASN A 47 10.25 12.70 -4.99
N THR A 48 9.71 13.86 -5.36
CA THR A 48 8.89 14.70 -4.46
C THR A 48 7.62 13.97 -4.03
N ILE A 49 6.91 13.32 -4.97
CA ILE A 49 5.72 12.52 -4.65
C ILE A 49 6.07 11.34 -3.73
N ILE A 50 7.18 10.63 -4.02
CA ILE A 50 7.64 9.51 -3.20
C ILE A 50 7.99 9.99 -1.77
N ALA A 51 8.71 11.09 -1.64
CA ALA A 51 9.06 11.67 -0.35
C ALA A 51 7.80 12.05 0.45
N TYR A 52 6.85 12.73 -0.20
CA TYR A 52 5.56 13.09 0.42
C TYR A 52 4.83 11.85 0.97
N LEU A 53 4.69 10.79 0.16
CA LEU A 53 4.00 9.57 0.57
C LEU A 53 4.77 8.75 1.62
N THR A 54 6.09 8.90 1.67
CA THR A 54 6.93 8.32 2.72
C THR A 54 6.58 8.91 4.09
N ASP A 55 6.34 10.22 4.14
CA ASP A 55 5.98 10.95 5.37
C ASP A 55 4.48 10.84 5.72
N HIS A 56 3.63 10.50 4.74
CA HIS A 56 2.17 10.47 4.89
C HIS A 56 1.58 9.07 4.56
N PRO A 57 1.80 8.06 5.43
CA PRO A 57 1.38 6.68 5.16
C PRO A 57 -0.15 6.50 5.02
N LEU A 58 -0.96 7.37 5.64
CA LEU A 58 -2.42 7.34 5.49
C LEU A 58 -2.88 7.82 4.10
N GLU A 59 -2.16 8.76 3.49
CA GLU A 59 -2.41 9.19 2.11
C GLU A 59 -2.04 8.08 1.13
N LEU A 60 -0.93 7.37 1.38
CA LEU A 60 -0.57 6.17 0.62
C LEU A 60 -1.66 5.11 0.72
N TYR A 61 -2.15 4.80 1.91
CA TYR A 61 -3.24 3.85 2.10
C TYR A 61 -4.51 4.27 1.34
N SER A 62 -4.90 5.54 1.43
CA SER A 62 -6.09 6.06 0.77
C SER A 62 -5.97 5.98 -0.76
N LEU A 63 -4.80 6.34 -1.30
CA LEU A 63 -4.47 6.20 -2.71
C LEU A 63 -4.57 4.74 -3.18
N LEU A 64 -4.02 3.79 -2.42
CA LEU A 64 -4.07 2.36 -2.74
C LEU A 64 -5.48 1.77 -2.61
N ALA A 65 -6.33 2.36 -1.77
CA ALA A 65 -7.74 2.01 -1.65
C ALA A 65 -8.61 2.61 -2.78
N GLY A 66 -8.02 3.29 -3.75
CA GLY A 66 -8.74 3.91 -4.88
C GLY A 66 -9.55 5.13 -4.47
N ARG A 67 -9.19 5.81 -3.37
CA ARG A 67 -9.82 7.07 -2.98
C ARG A 67 -9.20 8.24 -3.73
N GLU A 68 -9.96 9.33 -3.80
CA GLU A 68 -9.48 10.59 -4.37
C GLU A 68 -8.25 11.11 -3.61
N ALA A 69 -7.34 11.73 -4.35
CA ALA A 69 -6.07 12.24 -3.84
C ALA A 69 -5.96 13.76 -4.12
N PRO A 70 -6.66 14.62 -3.35
CA PRO A 70 -6.69 16.05 -3.62
C PRO A 70 -5.30 16.71 -3.52
N TRP A 71 -4.41 16.14 -2.70
CA TRP A 71 -3.02 16.59 -2.59
C TRP A 71 -2.24 16.45 -3.90
N LEU A 72 -2.62 15.51 -4.78
CA LEU A 72 -1.90 15.22 -6.02
C LEU A 72 -1.93 16.40 -7.01
N ALA A 73 -2.99 17.20 -6.99
CA ALA A 73 -3.11 18.42 -7.80
C ALA A 73 -2.01 19.45 -7.49
N GLY A 74 -1.42 19.41 -6.29
CA GLY A 74 -0.28 20.26 -5.92
C GLY A 74 1.07 19.80 -6.47
N PHE A 75 1.18 18.56 -6.94
CA PHE A 75 2.42 17.96 -7.42
C PHE A 75 2.43 17.69 -8.93
N VAL A 76 1.25 17.59 -9.54
CA VAL A 76 1.09 17.09 -10.91
C VAL A 76 0.30 18.10 -11.73
N PRO A 77 0.86 18.62 -12.85
CA PRO A 77 0.10 19.44 -13.78
C PRO A 77 -0.99 18.60 -14.47
N SER A 78 -2.08 19.24 -14.91
CA SER A 78 -3.09 18.55 -15.72
C SER A 78 -2.43 17.96 -16.97
N PRO A 79 -2.42 16.63 -17.17
CA PRO A 79 -1.72 15.99 -18.28
C PRO A 79 -2.45 16.14 -19.61
N LEU A 80 -3.73 16.52 -19.57
CA LEU A 80 -4.57 16.66 -20.74
C LEU A 80 -4.67 18.13 -21.16
N PRO A 81 -4.76 18.40 -22.47
CA PRO A 81 -4.91 19.74 -23.02
C PRO A 81 -6.09 20.49 -22.38
N GLY A 82 -5.91 21.80 -22.21
CA GLY A 82 -6.93 22.69 -21.65
C GLY A 82 -8.16 22.80 -22.55
N GLU A 83 -9.25 23.35 -22.00
CA GLU A 83 -10.42 23.71 -22.81
C GLU A 83 -10.01 24.74 -23.88
N GLY A 84 -10.26 24.42 -25.15
CA GLY A 84 -9.91 25.27 -26.30
C GLY A 84 -8.51 25.02 -26.88
N GLU A 85 -7.70 24.14 -26.28
CA GLU A 85 -6.44 23.71 -26.85
C GLU A 85 -6.73 22.64 -27.92
N GLY A 86 -6.54 23.02 -29.19
CA GLY A 86 -6.94 22.21 -30.33
C GLY A 86 -6.17 20.89 -30.41
N VAL A 87 -6.88 19.76 -30.24
CA VAL A 87 -6.31 18.43 -30.45
C VAL A 87 -6.65 17.94 -31.85
N PRO A 88 -5.67 17.46 -32.64
CA PRO A 88 -5.94 16.94 -33.97
C PRO A 88 -6.88 15.72 -33.87
N CYS A 89 -8.03 15.83 -34.52
CA CYS A 89 -9.02 14.78 -34.64
C CYS A 89 -9.01 14.20 -36.06
N THR A 90 -9.25 12.89 -36.20
CA THR A 90 -9.30 12.23 -37.52
C THR A 90 -10.38 12.79 -38.45
N CYS A 91 -11.34 13.58 -37.94
CA CYS A 91 -12.33 14.27 -38.76
C CYS A 91 -11.81 15.55 -39.45
N GLY A 92 -10.57 15.98 -39.15
CA GLY A 92 -9.93 17.15 -39.77
C GLY A 92 -10.47 18.51 -39.32
N ARG A 93 -11.34 18.58 -38.31
CA ARG A 93 -11.85 19.83 -37.74
C ARG A 93 -11.05 20.24 -36.51
N GLU A 94 -10.67 21.52 -36.43
CA GLU A 94 -9.90 22.08 -35.29
C GLU A 94 -10.70 22.09 -33.97
N ALA A 95 -12.02 22.28 -34.04
CA ALA A 95 -12.93 22.28 -32.89
C ALA A 95 -13.95 21.14 -33.01
N CYS A 96 -13.49 19.89 -32.86
CA CYS A 96 -14.36 18.72 -32.90
C CYS A 96 -15.05 18.49 -31.54
N GLY A 97 -16.38 18.61 -31.48
CA GLY A 97 -17.14 18.33 -30.25
C GLY A 97 -16.99 16.90 -29.72
N GLN A 98 -16.66 15.94 -30.59
CA GLN A 98 -16.35 14.56 -30.17
C GLN A 98 -14.98 14.46 -29.50
N ALA A 99 -13.97 15.20 -29.99
CA ALA A 99 -12.67 15.28 -29.33
C ALA A 99 -12.80 15.89 -27.94
N ALA A 100 -13.58 16.96 -27.80
CA ALA A 100 -13.87 17.58 -26.50
C ALA A 100 -14.55 16.59 -25.55
N ALA A 101 -15.57 15.87 -26.01
CA ALA A 101 -16.26 14.86 -25.19
C ALA A 101 -15.35 13.74 -24.70
N VAL A 102 -14.41 13.27 -25.54
CA VAL A 102 -13.41 12.26 -25.14
C VAL A 102 -12.46 12.82 -24.08
N LEU A 103 -11.97 14.06 -24.26
CA LEU A 103 -11.08 14.69 -23.29
C LEU A 103 -11.78 14.93 -21.95
N ASP A 104 -13.03 15.39 -21.96
CA ASP A 104 -13.83 15.59 -20.74
C ASP A 104 -14.04 14.27 -20.00
N ALA A 105 -14.42 13.20 -20.70
CA ALA A 105 -14.59 11.88 -20.12
C ALA A 105 -13.27 11.33 -19.56
N ALA A 106 -12.15 11.55 -20.26
CA ALA A 106 -10.82 11.17 -19.78
C ALA A 106 -10.42 11.95 -18.51
N ARG A 107 -10.70 13.26 -18.45
CA ARG A 107 -10.45 14.08 -17.24
C ARG A 107 -11.25 13.58 -16.05
N GLN A 108 -12.53 13.28 -16.23
CA GLN A 108 -13.39 12.74 -15.17
C GLN A 108 -12.87 11.40 -14.64
N LYS A 109 -12.46 10.50 -15.54
CA LYS A 109 -11.88 9.20 -15.15
C LYS A 109 -10.57 9.36 -14.38
N LEU A 110 -9.66 10.22 -14.86
CA LEU A 110 -8.38 10.47 -14.20
C LEU A 110 -8.53 11.15 -12.83
N ALA A 111 -9.56 11.98 -12.64
CA ALA A 111 -9.88 12.55 -11.33
C ALA A 111 -10.37 11.48 -10.33
N ALA A 112 -11.16 10.51 -10.80
CA ALA A 112 -11.67 9.40 -9.99
C ALA A 112 -10.61 8.32 -9.73
N GLU A 113 -9.60 8.18 -10.59
CA GLU A 113 -8.57 7.14 -10.51
C GLU A 113 -7.14 7.72 -10.43
N PRO A 114 -6.68 8.21 -9.26
CA PRO A 114 -5.38 8.89 -9.15
C PRO A 114 -4.17 7.99 -9.45
N LEU A 115 -4.27 6.68 -9.19
CA LEU A 115 -3.23 5.73 -9.57
C LEU A 115 -3.10 5.58 -11.10
N GLN A 116 -4.21 5.67 -11.82
CA GLN A 116 -4.21 5.64 -13.29
C GLN A 116 -3.58 6.91 -13.84
N LEU A 117 -3.83 8.07 -13.22
CA LEU A 117 -3.14 9.33 -13.53
C LEU A 117 -1.62 9.24 -13.34
N LEU A 118 -1.17 8.71 -12.20
CA LEU A 118 0.27 8.53 -11.94
C LEU A 118 0.90 7.54 -12.94
N ALA A 119 0.21 6.45 -13.28
CA ALA A 119 0.68 5.49 -14.28
C ALA A 119 0.78 6.11 -15.68
N LEU A 120 -0.20 6.92 -16.07
CA LEU A 120 -0.21 7.68 -17.32
C LEU A 120 1.02 8.60 -17.43
N LEU A 121 1.42 9.18 -16.30
CA LEU A 121 2.58 10.05 -16.15
C LEU A 121 3.91 9.31 -15.94
N GLY A 122 3.90 7.98 -16.05
CA GLY A 122 5.09 7.15 -15.98
C GLY A 122 5.57 6.81 -14.57
N LEU A 123 4.72 6.98 -13.55
CA LEU A 123 4.93 6.50 -12.18
C LEU A 123 3.88 5.43 -11.83
N PRO A 124 4.03 4.20 -12.34
CA PRO A 124 3.09 3.11 -12.03
C PRO A 124 3.16 2.72 -10.56
N ARG A 125 2.13 2.03 -10.08
CA ARG A 125 1.97 1.58 -8.70
C ARG A 125 3.21 0.85 -8.17
N GLU A 126 3.81 -0.03 -8.96
CA GLU A 126 4.97 -0.82 -8.58
C GLU A 126 6.19 0.06 -8.33
N ALA A 127 6.44 1.02 -9.21
CA ALA A 127 7.54 1.97 -9.08
C ALA A 127 7.34 2.92 -7.89
N LEU A 128 6.09 3.36 -7.67
CA LEU A 128 5.73 4.18 -6.52
C LEU A 128 6.00 3.45 -5.20
N LEU A 129 5.48 2.22 -5.07
CA LEU A 129 5.64 1.41 -3.86
C LEU A 129 7.10 1.02 -3.62
N ALA A 130 7.84 0.67 -4.68
CA ALA A 130 9.26 0.39 -4.57
C ALA A 130 10.02 1.60 -3.99
N GLY A 131 9.73 2.81 -4.46
CA GLY A 131 10.33 4.04 -3.94
C GLY A 131 10.02 4.29 -2.47
N VAL A 132 8.74 4.18 -2.07
CA VAL A 132 8.34 4.42 -0.67
C VAL A 132 8.91 3.36 0.26
N PHE A 133 8.84 2.08 -0.11
CA PHE A 133 9.37 1.01 0.74
C PHE A 133 10.90 1.03 0.83
N ASP A 134 11.60 1.41 -0.23
CA ASP A 134 13.06 1.64 -0.18
C ASP A 134 13.41 2.80 0.77
N ALA A 135 12.63 3.89 0.75
CA ALA A 135 12.82 5.00 1.68
C ALA A 135 12.58 4.58 3.15
N TRP A 136 11.51 3.84 3.43
CA TRP A 136 11.27 3.28 4.77
C TRP A 136 12.35 2.29 5.21
N ALA A 137 12.82 1.42 4.30
CA ALA A 137 13.89 0.47 4.60
C ALA A 137 15.20 1.18 4.98
N LYS A 138 15.54 2.27 4.31
CA LYS A 138 16.72 3.11 4.62
C LYS A 138 16.57 3.90 5.92
N ALA A 139 15.34 4.25 6.32
CA ALA A 139 15.07 4.99 7.54
C ALA A 139 15.19 4.12 8.81
N VAL A 140 15.09 2.79 8.69
CA VAL A 140 15.29 1.88 9.83
C VAL A 140 16.81 1.80 10.13
N PRO A 141 17.26 2.24 11.32
CA PRO A 141 18.67 2.10 11.68
C PRO A 141 19.04 0.62 11.69
N PRO A 142 20.24 0.26 11.20
CA PRO A 142 20.70 -1.12 11.28
C PRO A 142 20.68 -1.55 12.75
N ARG A 143 19.95 -2.62 13.04
CA ARG A 143 19.85 -3.16 14.39
C ARG A 143 21.27 -3.47 14.89
N PRO A 144 21.70 -2.98 16.06
CA PRO A 144 22.97 -3.40 16.62
C PRO A 144 22.88 -4.89 16.97
N GLY A 145 23.61 -5.70 16.21
CA GLY A 145 23.74 -7.15 16.41
C GLY A 145 22.98 -8.00 15.37
N GLY A 146 23.74 -8.46 14.38
CA GLY A 146 23.37 -9.55 13.47
C GLY A 146 22.58 -9.11 12.24
N THR A 147 23.00 -9.61 11.08
CA THR A 147 22.23 -9.53 9.83
C THR A 147 20.86 -10.21 10.02
N ALA A 148 19.87 -9.91 9.18
CA ALA A 148 18.58 -10.62 9.23
C ALA A 148 18.74 -12.15 9.15
N GLY A 149 19.82 -12.65 8.52
CA GLY A 149 20.21 -14.06 8.51
C GLY A 149 20.64 -14.61 9.88
N ASP A 150 21.23 -13.77 10.73
CA ASP A 150 21.63 -14.17 12.09
C ASP A 150 20.43 -14.25 13.05
N ALA A 151 19.34 -13.53 12.78
CA ALA A 151 18.09 -13.64 13.53
C ALA A 151 17.29 -14.88 13.11
N ALA A 152 17.31 -15.26 11.83
CA ALA A 152 16.66 -16.46 11.31
C ALA A 152 17.35 -17.76 11.77
N THR A 153 18.65 -17.73 12.03
CA THR A 153 19.43 -18.88 12.53
C THR A 153 19.34 -19.08 14.05
N ARG A 154 18.74 -18.13 14.79
CA ARG A 154 18.44 -18.26 16.23
C ARG A 154 17.04 -18.83 16.51
N VAL A 155 16.40 -19.49 15.54
CA VAL A 155 15.27 -20.36 15.84
C VAL A 155 15.83 -21.54 16.63
N LYS A 156 15.58 -21.48 17.94
CA LYS A 156 16.00 -22.46 18.92
C LYS A 156 15.42 -23.82 18.53
N GLU A 157 16.30 -24.73 18.14
CA GLU A 157 15.96 -26.12 17.85
C GLU A 157 15.14 -26.76 19.00
N LYS A 158 14.14 -27.55 18.58
CA LYS A 158 13.60 -28.76 19.21
C LYS A 158 12.75 -28.59 20.48
N GLY A 159 11.43 -28.52 20.26
CA GLY A 159 10.45 -29.20 21.13
C GLY A 159 10.14 -30.60 20.57
N PRO A 160 9.76 -31.58 21.40
CA PRO A 160 9.61 -33.00 21.02
C PRO A 160 8.38 -33.32 20.13
N SER A 161 7.76 -32.32 19.50
CA SER A 161 6.52 -32.49 18.75
C SER A 161 6.45 -31.50 17.58
N GLY A 162 6.76 -31.99 16.38
CA GLY A 162 6.50 -31.30 15.11
C GLY A 162 7.39 -30.10 14.80
N PRO A 163 7.37 -29.63 13.54
CA PRO A 163 8.04 -28.40 13.15
C PRO A 163 7.43 -27.23 13.94
N SER A 164 8.30 -26.46 14.57
CA SER A 164 7.89 -25.22 15.24
C SER A 164 7.24 -24.26 14.25
N PRO A 165 6.39 -23.32 14.70
CA PRO A 165 5.82 -22.29 13.82
C PRO A 165 6.87 -21.56 12.99
N GLY A 166 8.06 -21.31 13.57
CA GLY A 166 9.18 -20.68 12.87
C GLY A 166 9.75 -21.54 11.75
N GLU A 167 9.89 -22.86 11.97
CA GLU A 167 10.36 -23.81 10.94
C GLU A 167 9.35 -23.95 9.81
N TRP A 168 8.04 -24.05 10.13
CA TRP A 168 7.02 -24.10 9.09
C TRP A 168 7.00 -22.82 8.24
N VAL A 169 7.11 -21.64 8.85
CA VAL A 169 7.15 -20.36 8.10
C VAL A 169 8.40 -20.28 7.22
N ALA A 170 9.55 -20.72 7.74
CA ALA A 170 10.80 -20.72 6.97
C ALA A 170 10.73 -21.67 5.76
N GLU A 171 10.19 -22.88 5.94
CA GLU A 171 10.00 -23.86 4.88
C GLU A 171 8.96 -23.38 3.85
N ALA A 172 7.80 -22.90 4.32
CA ALA A 172 6.76 -22.37 3.45
C ALA A 172 7.23 -21.15 2.64
N ALA A 173 8.10 -20.31 3.21
CA ALA A 173 8.73 -19.21 2.47
C ALA A 173 9.73 -19.71 1.42
N ALA A 174 10.59 -20.66 1.78
CA ALA A 174 11.57 -21.25 0.86
C ALA A 174 10.92 -21.96 -0.34
N GLU A 175 9.72 -22.51 -0.15
CA GLU A 175 9.02 -23.29 -1.16
C GLU A 175 7.87 -22.53 -1.86
N GLY A 176 7.68 -21.25 -1.55
CA GLY A 176 6.58 -20.43 -2.10
C GLY A 176 5.18 -20.89 -1.65
N ARG A 177 5.10 -21.61 -0.53
CA ARG A 177 3.88 -22.23 0.03
C ARG A 177 3.23 -21.44 1.16
N LEU A 178 3.58 -20.15 1.34
CA LEU A 178 2.98 -19.27 2.36
C LEU A 178 1.45 -19.13 2.25
N HIS A 179 0.88 -19.45 1.09
CA HIS A 179 -0.58 -19.46 0.87
C HIS A 179 -1.27 -20.67 1.52
N ARG A 180 -0.54 -21.69 1.98
CA ARG A 180 -1.12 -22.86 2.64
C ARG A 180 -1.32 -22.58 4.13
N PRO A 181 -2.39 -23.11 4.75
CA PRO A 181 -2.59 -22.97 6.18
C PRO A 181 -1.46 -23.68 6.94
N GLY A 182 -0.92 -22.99 7.95
CA GLY A 182 0.05 -23.54 8.87
C GLY A 182 -0.57 -24.42 9.95
N PRO A 183 0.26 -24.96 10.86
CA PRO A 183 -0.21 -25.76 11.99
C PRO A 183 -1.26 -25.00 12.80
N GLN A 184 -2.31 -25.72 13.22
CA GLN A 184 -3.38 -25.12 14.01
C GLN A 184 -2.90 -24.79 15.42
N LEU A 185 -3.51 -23.81 16.08
CA LEU A 185 -3.11 -23.38 17.43
C LEU A 185 -3.12 -24.53 18.45
N GLY A 186 -4.01 -25.51 18.30
CA GLY A 186 -4.07 -26.70 19.17
C GLY A 186 -2.96 -27.72 18.94
N GLU A 187 -2.22 -27.62 17.83
CA GLU A 187 -1.08 -28.47 17.50
C GLU A 187 0.24 -27.88 18.05
N LEU A 188 0.19 -26.65 18.58
CA LEU A 188 1.34 -25.96 19.13
C LEU A 188 1.55 -26.33 20.60
N ALA A 189 2.52 -27.21 20.85
CA ALA A 189 3.04 -27.43 22.20
C ALA A 189 3.90 -26.23 22.61
N VAL A 190 3.30 -25.22 23.25
CA VAL A 190 4.05 -24.12 23.88
C VAL A 190 4.29 -24.50 25.35
N PRO A 191 5.52 -24.89 25.74
CA PRO A 191 5.83 -25.09 27.15
C PRO A 191 5.80 -23.74 27.86
N LEU A 192 4.70 -23.46 28.55
CA LEU A 192 4.56 -22.31 29.44
C LEU A 192 5.12 -22.67 30.81
N SER A 193 6.43 -22.64 30.97
CA SER A 193 7.03 -22.63 32.31
C SER A 193 6.96 -21.22 32.89
N PRO A 194 6.40 -21.03 34.10
CA PRO A 194 6.42 -19.71 34.73
C PRO A 194 7.89 -19.27 34.92
N PRO A 195 8.24 -18.01 34.60
CA PRO A 195 9.56 -17.50 34.90
C PRO A 195 9.80 -17.53 36.42
N PRO A 196 11.05 -17.71 36.87
CA PRO A 196 11.36 -17.77 38.29
C PRO A 196 10.91 -16.47 39.02
N PRO A 197 10.47 -16.58 40.29
CA PRO A 197 10.00 -15.43 41.05
C PRO A 197 11.17 -14.44 41.26
N GLY A 198 11.07 -13.29 40.59
CA GLY A 198 12.13 -12.26 40.57
C GLY A 198 12.33 -11.63 39.20
N GLU A 199 11.96 -12.33 38.12
CA GLU A 199 12.07 -11.86 36.72
C GLU A 199 10.75 -11.32 36.15
N LEU A 200 9.72 -11.19 37.00
CA LEU A 200 8.41 -10.62 36.63
C LEU A 200 8.50 -9.09 36.55
N GLY A 201 9.25 -8.60 35.57
CA GLY A 201 9.26 -7.22 35.11
C GLY A 201 8.65 -7.11 33.72
N PRO A 202 8.24 -5.90 33.29
CA PRO A 202 7.87 -5.68 31.89
C PRO A 202 9.05 -6.07 30.98
N ALA A 203 8.79 -6.88 29.94
CA ALA A 203 9.82 -7.33 29.02
C ALA A 203 10.31 -6.17 28.14
N GLY A 204 11.51 -5.65 28.41
CA GLY A 204 12.11 -4.52 27.66
C GLY A 204 12.04 -3.17 28.37
N ASP A 205 12.61 -2.13 27.76
CA ASP A 205 12.64 -0.77 28.33
C ASP A 205 11.36 0.01 28.02
N TRP A 206 10.26 -0.41 28.64
CA TRP A 206 8.98 0.31 28.56
C TRP A 206 9.04 1.69 29.23
N ALA A 207 9.96 1.88 30.18
CA ALA A 207 10.15 3.16 30.85
C ALA A 207 10.71 4.22 29.89
N GLY A 208 11.62 3.82 29.00
CA GLY A 208 12.16 4.68 27.94
C GLY A 208 11.12 5.20 26.94
N LEU A 209 9.94 4.56 26.85
CA LEU A 209 8.83 5.02 26.00
C LEU A 209 7.95 6.10 26.67
N LEU A 210 8.15 6.38 27.96
CA LEU A 210 7.36 7.33 28.74
C LEU A 210 8.25 8.41 29.39
N PRO A 211 9.04 9.16 28.61
CA PRO A 211 9.89 10.20 29.17
C PRO A 211 9.03 11.31 29.81
N GLY A 212 9.32 11.66 31.06
CA GLY A 212 8.66 12.74 31.80
C GLY A 212 7.58 12.29 32.78
N VAL A 213 7.24 11.00 32.83
CA VAL A 213 6.33 10.47 33.86
C VAL A 213 7.15 9.96 35.04
N SER A 214 6.97 10.56 36.21
CA SER A 214 7.64 10.11 37.44
C SER A 214 7.04 8.80 37.94
N GLY A 215 7.89 7.88 38.40
CA GLY A 215 7.44 6.61 38.98
C GLY A 215 6.96 5.54 37.98
N VAL A 216 7.18 5.71 36.67
CA VAL A 216 6.78 4.74 35.61
C VAL A 216 7.23 3.33 35.92
N THR A 217 8.48 3.13 36.34
CA THR A 217 9.02 1.80 36.65
C THR A 217 8.22 1.10 37.75
N GLN A 218 7.79 1.85 38.77
CA GLN A 218 6.98 1.32 39.86
C GLN A 218 5.55 1.00 39.40
N ALA A 219 4.93 1.89 38.62
CA ALA A 219 3.61 1.67 38.06
C ALA A 219 3.57 0.44 37.12
N LEU A 220 4.57 0.29 36.25
CA LEU A 220 4.71 -0.88 35.38
C LEU A 220 4.92 -2.17 36.18
N GLY A 221 5.70 -2.11 37.27
CA GLY A 221 5.88 -3.24 38.18
C GLY A 221 4.56 -3.68 38.85
N LEU A 222 3.70 -2.73 39.25
CA LEU A 222 2.38 -3.03 39.81
C LEU A 222 1.45 -3.67 38.77
N ILE A 223 1.46 -3.16 37.53
CA ILE A 223 0.67 -3.71 36.43
C ILE A 223 1.12 -5.14 36.11
N ALA A 224 2.43 -5.38 36.02
CA ALA A 224 2.98 -6.70 35.74
C ALA A 224 2.58 -7.72 36.82
N ARG A 225 2.65 -7.34 38.11
CA ARG A 225 2.21 -8.20 39.22
C ARG A 225 0.70 -8.47 39.20
N ALA A 226 -0.11 -7.45 38.98
CA ALA A 226 -1.57 -7.64 38.90
C ALA A 226 -1.97 -8.52 37.71
N ALA A 227 -1.25 -8.42 36.59
CA ALA A 227 -1.45 -9.28 35.43
C ALA A 227 -1.05 -10.73 35.72
N SER A 228 0.09 -10.97 36.38
CA SER A 228 0.54 -12.32 36.75
C SER A 228 -0.42 -12.99 37.74
N GLU A 229 -0.89 -12.26 38.76
CA GLU A 229 -1.86 -12.77 39.72
C GLU A 229 -3.18 -13.17 39.05
N ARG A 230 -3.69 -12.36 38.11
CA ARG A 230 -4.92 -12.68 37.35
C ARG A 230 -4.72 -13.87 36.42
N ALA A 231 -3.56 -14.00 35.79
CA ALA A 231 -3.24 -15.15 34.97
C ALA A 231 -3.21 -16.44 35.80
N GLU A 232 -2.60 -16.40 36.99
CA GLU A 232 -2.57 -17.53 37.93
C GLU A 232 -3.98 -17.89 38.44
N GLN A 233 -4.82 -16.90 38.75
CA GLN A 233 -6.22 -17.14 39.11
C GLN A 233 -7.00 -17.83 37.98
N LYS A 234 -6.80 -17.40 36.72
CA LYS A 234 -7.43 -18.03 35.55
C LYS A 234 -6.90 -19.44 35.33
N ARG A 235 -5.60 -19.67 35.45
CA ARG A 235 -4.99 -21.01 35.35
C ARG A 235 -5.63 -21.98 36.33
N ARG A 236 -5.73 -21.58 37.61
CA ARG A 236 -6.38 -22.40 38.65
C ARG A 236 -7.85 -22.70 38.36
N ARG A 237 -8.57 -21.78 37.71
CA ARG A 237 -9.97 -22.00 37.29
C ARG A 237 -10.11 -22.95 36.12
N ILE A 238 -9.10 -23.03 35.25
CA ILE A 238 -9.09 -23.96 34.11
C ILE A 238 -8.65 -25.36 34.57
N GLU A 239 -7.81 -25.44 35.62
CA GLU A 239 -7.35 -26.71 36.23
C GLU A 239 -8.36 -27.35 37.20
N GLN A 240 -9.43 -26.65 37.58
CA GLN A 240 -10.55 -27.21 38.35
C GLN A 240 -11.69 -27.62 37.40
N PRO A 241 -11.95 -28.93 37.20
CA PRO A 241 -13.02 -29.41 36.32
C PRO A 241 -14.42 -29.10 36.85
#